data_AF-A0A7R9QPZ3-F1
#
_entry.id   AF-A0A7R9QPZ3-F1
#
_cell.length_a   1.000
_cell.length_b   1.000
_cell.length_c   1.000
_cell.angle_alpha   90.00
_cell.angle_beta   90.00
_cell.angle_gamma   90.00
#
_symmetry.space_group_name_H-M   'P 1'
#
loop_
_entity.id
_entity.type
_entity.pdbx_description
1 polymer ?
#
loop_
_entity_poly.entity_id
_entity_poly.type
_entity_poly.pdbx_seq_one_letter_code
_entity_poly.pdbx_strand_id
1 'polypeptide(L)'
;MTSTQVSKPRQRLNSTNNEDYDELVANDTDNAHQKVVDRLSVLYKEILRAIGEDPERQGLLKTPHRAANAMWYFTHGYGVRLDELLNGAIFDEDHDEMVIVKDIEFFSMCEHHLVPIYGHVSIGYLP
;
A
#
# COMPACT_ATOMS: atom_id res chain seq x y z
N MET A 1 8.81 29.21 -19.47
CA MET A 1 9.75 28.20 -18.94
C MET A 1 9.40 27.95 -17.49
N THR A 2 8.40 27.10 -17.25
CA THR A 2 7.96 26.75 -15.89
C THR A 2 8.84 25.62 -15.39
N SER A 3 9.67 25.93 -14.40
CA SER A 3 10.47 24.97 -13.65
C SER A 3 9.54 23.96 -13.00
N THR A 4 9.51 22.74 -13.51
CA THR A 4 8.93 21.59 -12.84
C THR A 4 9.80 21.32 -11.62
N GLN A 5 9.34 21.72 -10.44
CA GLN A 5 9.99 21.31 -9.20
C GLN A 5 9.79 19.80 -9.07
N VAL A 6 10.84 19.04 -9.37
CA VAL A 6 10.95 17.63 -9.00
C VAL A 6 10.84 17.59 -7.47
N SER A 7 9.74 17.03 -6.97
CA SER A 7 9.56 16.81 -5.54
C SER A 7 10.73 15.98 -5.03
N LYS A 8 11.39 16.44 -3.97
CA LYS A 8 12.46 15.68 -3.33
C LYS A 8 11.92 14.30 -2.93
N PRO A 9 12.70 13.21 -3.11
CA PRO A 9 12.34 11.91 -2.57
C PRO A 9 12.01 12.05 -1.08
N ARG A 10 10.88 11.47 -0.66
CA ARG A 10 10.46 11.47 0.74
C ARG A 10 11.57 10.87 1.59
N GLN A 11 12.20 11.69 2.43
CA GLN A 11 13.03 11.17 3.51
C GLN A 11 12.09 10.38 4.43
N ARG A 12 12.35 9.08 4.63
CA ARG A 12 11.69 8.29 5.67
C ARG A 12 11.80 9.08 6.99
N LEU A 13 10.67 9.35 7.65
CA LEU A 13 10.65 10.04 8.92
C LEU A 13 11.40 9.18 9.95
N ASN A 14 12.64 9.57 10.24
CA ASN A 14 13.38 9.11 11.40
C ASN A 14 12.77 9.74 12.66
N SER A 15 11.73 9.14 13.23
CA SER A 15 11.36 9.41 14.64
C SER A 15 10.62 8.28 15.36
N THR A 16 10.42 7.13 14.71
CA THR A 16 10.19 5.84 15.36
C THR A 16 11.07 4.84 14.63
N ASN A 17 12.01 4.22 15.35
CA ASN A 17 13.10 3.39 14.83
C ASN A 17 12.70 2.59 13.57
N ASN A 18 13.39 2.82 12.45
CA ASN A 18 13.27 2.00 11.24
C ASN A 18 13.52 0.50 11.51
N GLU A 19 14.16 0.17 12.64
CA GLU A 19 14.31 -1.20 13.12
C GLU A 19 12.95 -1.85 13.40
N ASP A 20 11.96 -1.13 13.93
CA ASP A 20 10.65 -1.72 14.31
C ASP A 20 9.81 -2.08 13.07
N TYR A 21 9.90 -1.30 11.97
CA TYR A 21 9.20 -1.60 10.72
C TYR A 21 9.93 -2.63 9.87
N ASP A 22 11.26 -2.52 9.77
CA ASP A 22 12.05 -3.49 9.02
C ASP A 22 12.09 -4.86 9.74
N GLU A 23 12.08 -4.91 11.08
CA GLU A 23 11.94 -6.14 11.88
C GLU A 23 10.52 -6.73 11.82
N LEU A 24 9.48 -5.89 11.67
CA LEU A 24 8.12 -6.34 11.38
C LEU A 24 8.08 -7.05 10.02
N VAL A 25 8.67 -6.51 8.95
CA VAL A 25 8.58 -7.12 7.61
C VAL A 25 9.60 -8.27 7.40
N ALA A 26 10.71 -8.29 8.14
CA ALA A 26 11.78 -9.27 7.94
C ALA A 26 11.53 -10.67 8.55
N ASN A 27 10.55 -10.82 9.45
CA ASN A 27 10.35 -12.07 10.19
C ASN A 27 8.90 -12.55 10.12
N ASP A 28 8.64 -13.53 9.26
CA ASP A 28 7.39 -14.30 9.16
C ASP A 28 6.15 -13.43 8.84
N THR A 29 5.77 -13.41 7.56
CA THR A 29 4.77 -12.48 6.99
C THR A 29 3.44 -12.44 7.75
N ASP A 30 3.06 -13.56 8.36
CA ASP A 30 1.81 -13.71 9.10
C ASP A 30 1.86 -13.03 10.48
N ASN A 31 3.01 -13.09 11.17
CA ASN A 31 3.20 -12.47 12.48
C ASN A 31 3.32 -10.94 12.36
N ALA A 32 4.01 -10.49 11.31
CA ALA A 32 4.13 -9.09 10.91
C ALA A 32 2.77 -8.43 10.68
N HIS A 33 1.95 -9.08 9.84
CA HIS A 33 0.62 -8.62 9.48
C HIS A 33 -0.28 -8.50 10.71
N GLN A 34 -0.32 -9.54 11.56
CA GLN A 34 -1.16 -9.54 12.75
C GLN A 34 -0.80 -8.39 13.71
N LYS A 35 0.49 -8.16 13.97
CA LYS A 35 0.93 -7.05 14.83
C LYS A 35 0.49 -5.69 14.30
N VAL A 36 0.60 -5.46 12.99
CA VAL A 36 0.16 -4.21 12.36
C VAL A 36 -1.35 -4.06 12.46
N VAL A 37 -2.11 -5.12 12.18
CA VAL A 37 -3.58 -5.12 12.27
C VAL A 37 -4.05 -4.85 13.69
N ASP A 38 -3.43 -5.47 14.69
CA ASP A 38 -3.79 -5.27 16.10
C ASP A 38 -3.59 -3.81 16.50
N ARG A 39 -2.43 -3.23 16.14
CA ARG A 39 -2.13 -1.82 16.41
C ARG A 39 -3.11 -0.88 15.69
N LEU A 40 -3.35 -1.07 14.40
CA LEU A 40 -4.28 -0.25 13.63
C LEU A 40 -5.73 -0.41 14.12
N SER A 41 -6.12 -1.59 14.59
CA SER A 41 -7.47 -1.83 15.13
C SER A 41 -7.75 -0.95 16.34
N VAL A 42 -6.77 -0.77 17.23
CA VAL A 42 -6.90 0.17 18.35
C VAL A 42 -7.11 1.60 17.84
N LEU A 43 -6.30 2.03 16.87
CA LEU A 43 -6.38 3.39 16.32
C LEU A 43 -7.70 3.66 15.59
N TYR A 44 -8.20 2.71 14.80
CA TYR A 44 -9.50 2.84 14.15
C TYR A 44 -10.65 2.89 15.15
N LYS A 45 -10.55 2.18 16.28
CA LYS A 45 -11.54 2.31 17.37
C LYS A 45 -11.56 3.73 17.94
N GLU A 46 -10.39 4.34 18.13
CA GLU A 46 -10.30 5.73 18.58
C GLU A 46 -10.81 6.73 17.53
N ILE A 47 -10.56 6.50 16.24
CA ILE A 47 -11.14 7.33 15.17
C ILE A 47 -12.67 7.31 15.23
N LEU A 48 -13.29 6.14 15.39
CA LEU A 48 -14.74 6.02 15.52
C LEU A 48 -15.27 6.86 16.70
N ARG A 49 -14.62 6.78 17.86
CA ARG A 49 -15.00 7.61 19.02
C ARG A 49 -14.81 9.10 18.73
N ALA A 50 -13.71 9.48 18.10
CA ALA A 50 -13.38 10.87 17.81
C ALA A 50 -14.38 11.54 16.85
N ILE A 51 -14.99 10.77 15.94
CA ILE A 51 -16.05 11.27 15.05
C ILE A 51 -17.46 11.19 15.66
N GLY A 52 -17.58 10.82 16.94
CA GLY A 52 -18.85 10.76 17.66
C GLY A 52 -19.65 9.46 17.47
N GLU A 53 -19.05 8.42 16.92
CA GLU A 53 -19.68 7.10 16.79
C GLU A 53 -19.53 6.26 18.06
N ASP A 54 -20.49 5.35 18.28
CA ASP A 54 -20.43 4.34 19.34
C ASP A 54 -19.80 3.03 18.80
N PRO A 55 -18.54 2.70 19.16
CA PRO A 55 -17.88 1.49 18.67
C PRO A 55 -18.55 0.19 19.14
N GLU A 56 -19.39 0.25 20.18
CA GLU A 56 -20.09 -0.91 20.73
C GLU A 56 -21.40 -1.21 19.98
N ARG A 57 -21.84 -0.35 19.05
CA ARG A 57 -23.00 -0.67 18.21
C ARG A 57 -22.72 -1.90 17.35
N GLN A 58 -23.75 -2.73 17.16
CA GLN A 58 -23.65 -4.03 16.51
C GLN A 58 -22.90 -4.00 15.16
N GLY A 59 -23.09 -2.95 14.35
CA GLY A 59 -22.40 -2.78 13.06
C GLY A 59 -20.91 -2.40 13.15
N LEU A 60 -20.46 -1.82 14.28
CA LEU A 60 -19.09 -1.32 14.46
C LEU A 60 -18.17 -2.23 15.26
N LEU A 61 -18.70 -3.23 15.99
CA LEU A 61 -17.89 -4.13 16.82
C LEU A 61 -16.67 -4.70 16.10
N LYS A 62 -16.82 -5.07 14.82
CA LYS A 62 -15.72 -5.59 13.99
C LYS A 62 -15.13 -4.56 13.03
N THR A 63 -15.65 -3.34 12.97
CA THR A 63 -15.16 -2.28 12.07
C THR A 63 -13.68 -1.97 12.28
N PRO A 64 -13.16 -1.80 13.52
CA PRO A 64 -11.76 -1.47 13.69
C PRO A 64 -10.82 -2.51 13.09
N HIS A 65 -11.11 -3.79 13.30
CA HIS A 65 -10.35 -4.90 12.71
C HIS A 65 -10.47 -4.96 11.19
N ARG A 66 -11.68 -4.76 10.63
CA ARG A 66 -11.87 -4.73 9.17
C ARG A 66 -11.14 -3.55 8.53
N ALA A 67 -11.20 -2.37 9.14
CA ALA A 67 -10.54 -1.17 8.64
C ALA A 67 -9.01 -1.31 8.70
N ALA A 68 -8.48 -1.89 9.79
CA ALA A 68 -7.07 -2.21 9.93
C ALA A 68 -6.58 -3.14 8.82
N ASN A 69 -7.30 -4.23 8.55
CA ASN A 69 -6.97 -5.16 7.47
C ASN A 69 -7.05 -4.50 6.09
N ALA A 70 -8.08 -3.68 5.84
CA ALA A 70 -8.20 -2.94 4.59
C ALA A 70 -7.03 -1.99 4.36
N MET A 71 -6.62 -1.23 5.39
CA MET A 71 -5.48 -0.32 5.29
C MET A 71 -4.16 -1.05 5.08
N TRP A 72 -3.93 -2.16 5.78
CA TRP A 72 -2.78 -3.02 5.52
C TRP A 72 -2.78 -3.50 4.08
N TYR A 73 -3.92 -3.97 3.56
CA TYR A 73 -4.03 -4.42 2.16
C TYR A 73 -3.72 -3.27 1.18
N PHE A 74 -4.31 -2.08 1.37
CA PHE A 74 -4.02 -0.93 0.50
C PHE A 74 -2.56 -0.48 0.51
N THR A 75 -1.77 -0.91 1.49
CA THR A 75 -0.36 -0.54 1.65
C THR A 75 0.60 -1.73 1.60
N HIS A 76 0.12 -2.95 1.33
CA HIS A 76 0.95 -4.15 1.31
C HIS A 76 2.04 -4.09 0.24
N GLY A 77 1.85 -3.26 -0.80
CA GLY A 77 2.83 -3.06 -1.87
C GLY A 77 4.21 -2.61 -1.39
N TYR A 78 4.31 -1.99 -0.21
CA TYR A 78 5.61 -1.62 0.39
C TYR A 78 6.45 -2.83 0.82
N GLY A 79 5.82 -3.98 1.10
CA GLY A 79 6.50 -5.22 1.46
C GLY A 79 6.77 -6.13 0.27
N VAL A 80 6.31 -5.77 -0.95
CA VAL A 80 6.48 -6.60 -2.14
C VAL A 80 7.89 -6.41 -2.69
N ARG A 81 8.58 -7.52 -2.94
CA ARG A 81 9.88 -7.51 -3.62
C ARG A 81 9.73 -7.74 -5.12
N LEU A 82 10.46 -6.96 -5.91
CA LEU A 82 10.33 -6.98 -7.37
C LEU A 82 10.83 -8.30 -7.98
N ASP A 83 11.88 -8.89 -7.43
CA ASP A 83 12.44 -10.17 -7.89
C ASP A 83 11.45 -11.33 -7.73
N GLU A 84 10.77 -11.39 -6.58
CA GLU A 84 9.70 -12.36 -6.33
C GLU A 84 8.48 -12.11 -7.23
N LEU A 85 8.13 -10.85 -7.45
CA LEU A 85 6.99 -10.46 -8.30
C LEU A 85 7.22 -10.81 -9.78
N LEU A 86 8.44 -10.60 -10.30
CA LEU A 86 8.77 -10.91 -11.70
C LEU A 86 8.80 -12.42 -11.95
N ASN A 87 9.14 -13.22 -10.94
CA ASN A 87 9.14 -14.68 -10.99
C ASN A 87 9.85 -15.28 -12.24
N GLY A 88 10.92 -14.64 -12.69
CA GLY A 88 11.68 -15.08 -13.87
C GLY A 88 10.89 -15.07 -15.19
N ALA A 89 9.77 -14.35 -15.27
CA ALA A 89 8.95 -14.22 -16.47
C ALA A 89 9.58 -13.28 -17.51
N ILE A 90 10.80 -13.61 -17.94
CA ILE A 90 11.54 -12.95 -19.00
C ILE A 90 11.80 -13.99 -20.08
N PHE A 91 11.39 -13.69 -21.30
CA PHE A 91 11.48 -14.58 -22.45
C PHE A 91 12.35 -13.94 -23.52
N ASP A 92 13.19 -14.75 -24.15
CA ASP A 92 14.03 -14.34 -25.28
C ASP A 92 13.23 -14.58 -26.56
N GLU A 93 12.61 -13.51 -27.07
CA GLU A 93 11.90 -13.49 -28.35
C GLU A 93 12.57 -12.43 -29.25
N ASP A 94 12.77 -12.77 -30.52
CA ASP A 94 13.30 -11.84 -31.54
C ASP A 94 12.21 -10.83 -31.93
N HIS A 95 11.92 -9.90 -31.01
CA HIS A 95 10.86 -8.90 -31.12
C HIS A 95 11.44 -7.49 -30.95
N ASP A 96 11.31 -6.65 -31.98
CA ASP A 96 11.84 -5.28 -32.04
C ASP A 96 10.75 -4.21 -32.26
N GLU A 97 9.48 -4.59 -32.15
CA GLU A 97 8.33 -3.71 -32.24
C GLU A 97 7.81 -3.27 -30.87
N MET A 98 6.98 -2.22 -30.83
CA MET A 98 6.41 -1.72 -29.58
C MET A 98 5.37 -2.68 -29.01
N VAL A 99 5.56 -3.07 -27.75
CA VAL A 99 4.59 -3.83 -26.97
C VAL A 99 3.75 -2.87 -26.14
N ILE A 100 2.43 -3.02 -26.18
CA ILE A 100 1.51 -2.20 -25.38
C ILE A 100 0.52 -3.08 -24.61
N VAL A 101 0.47 -2.87 -23.29
CA VAL A 101 -0.57 -3.40 -22.41
C VAL A 101 -1.45 -2.23 -21.98
N LYS A 102 -2.73 -2.23 -22.37
CA LYS A 102 -3.68 -1.15 -22.07
C LYS A 102 -4.73 -1.59 -21.07
N ASP A 103 -5.43 -0.60 -20.53
CA ASP A 103 -6.61 -0.79 -19.68
C ASP A 103 -6.36 -1.67 -18.44
N ILE A 104 -5.15 -1.56 -17.84
CA ILE A 104 -4.84 -2.19 -16.56
C ILE A 104 -5.59 -1.42 -15.47
N GLU A 105 -6.61 -2.04 -14.89
CA GLU A 105 -7.32 -1.47 -13.75
C GLU A 105 -6.35 -1.32 -12.56
N PHE A 106 -6.34 -0.13 -11.94
CA PHE A 106 -5.53 0.13 -10.76
C PHE A 106 -6.33 0.82 -9.66
N PHE A 107 -5.97 0.48 -8.43
CA PHE A 107 -6.45 1.10 -7.21
C PHE A 107 -5.24 1.55 -6.39
N SER A 108 -5.30 2.76 -5.85
CA SER A 108 -4.27 3.36 -5.02
C SER A 108 -4.89 4.23 -3.94
N MET A 109 -4.06 4.83 -3.10
CA MET A 109 -4.46 5.71 -2.00
C MET A 109 -3.76 7.07 -2.13
N CYS A 110 -4.52 8.15 -2.08
CA CYS A 110 -3.96 9.49 -2.04
C CYS A 110 -3.27 9.72 -0.68
N GLU A 111 -1.96 9.96 -0.66
CA GLU A 111 -1.24 10.18 0.59
C GLU A 111 -1.66 11.43 1.36
N HIS A 112 -2.24 12.43 0.68
CA HIS A 112 -2.68 13.68 1.30
C HIS A 112 -3.97 13.53 2.12
N HIS A 113 -4.85 12.60 1.74
CA HIS A 113 -6.19 12.49 2.30
C HIS A 113 -6.52 11.09 2.82
N LEU A 114 -5.71 10.09 2.46
CA LEU A 114 -5.98 8.67 2.68
C LEU A 114 -7.34 8.25 2.13
N VAL A 115 -7.65 8.73 0.91
CA VAL A 115 -8.86 8.40 0.14
C VAL A 115 -8.44 7.68 -1.15
N PRO A 116 -9.19 6.67 -1.62
CA PRO A 116 -8.84 5.93 -2.84
C PRO A 116 -8.73 6.80 -4.09
N ILE A 117 -7.75 6.48 -4.94
CA ILE A 117 -7.64 6.92 -6.33
C ILE A 117 -7.70 5.66 -7.19
N TYR A 118 -8.52 5.64 -8.23
CA TYR A 118 -8.67 4.48 -9.11
C TYR A 118 -8.77 4.92 -10.57
N GLY A 119 -8.43 4.02 -11.48
CA GLY A 119 -8.48 4.29 -12.92
C GLY A 119 -7.82 3.19 -13.73
N HIS A 120 -7.28 3.57 -14.89
CA HIS A 120 -6.60 2.66 -15.80
C HIS A 120 -5.16 3.12 -16.05
N VAL A 121 -4.24 2.17 -16.13
CA VAL A 121 -2.85 2.36 -16.58
C VAL A 121 -2.68 1.71 -17.94
N SER A 122 -1.95 2.38 -18.82
CA SER A 122 -1.46 1.80 -20.07
C SER A 122 0.06 1.87 -20.06
N ILE A 123 0.71 0.75 -20.35
CA ILE A 123 2.16 0.60 -20.38
C ILE A 123 2.56 0.27 -21.82
N GLY A 124 3.49 1.04 -22.35
CA GLY A 124 4.15 0.74 -23.62
C GLY A 124 5.65 0.61 -23.40
N TYR A 125 6.28 -0.40 -23.98
CA TYR A 125 7.73 -0.54 -23.98
C TYR A 125 8.24 -1.03 -25.34
N LEU A 126 9.51 -0.77 -25.62
CA LEU A 126 10.27 -1.36 -26.72
C LEU A 126 11.19 -2.42 -26.09
N PRO A 127 11.08 -3.70 -26.49
CA PRO A 127 11.93 -4.77 -25.96
C PRO A 127 13.41 -4.56 -26.27
#